data_AF-A0A8T8W919-F1
#
_entry.id   AF-A0A8T8W919-F1
#
_cell.length_a   1.000
_cell.length_b   1.000
_cell.length_c   1.000
_cell.angle_alpha   90.00
_cell.angle_beta   90.00
_cell.angle_gamma   90.00
#
_symmetry.space_group_name_H-M   'P 1'
#
loop_
_entity.id
_entity.type
_entity.pdbx_description
1 polymer ?
#
loop_
_entity_poly.entity_id
_entity_poly.type
_entity_poly.pdbx_seq_one_letter_code
_entity_poly.pdbx_strand_id
1 'polypeptide(L)'
;MTVAQFLYAEGITSKDEALKENEIEELLEKRGIELEYKLRTCLDNLRDIPVIVGRFPPGSKYVPISERRDEVIFDEVEETVRHDRAALIEHIHDDDPDDEDELLLTADGRGVTVREVIAADADIDPERVEEFLHSGSRDTQRERLNDAIDAILDADEVEKRDTYGKVVFRHKAYRYHLI
;
A
#
# COMPACT_ATOMS: atom_id res chain seq x y z
N MET A 1 -16.00 11.46 29.79
CA MET A 1 -15.55 10.07 30.06
C MET A 1 -14.11 9.97 29.60
N THR A 2 -13.21 9.31 30.35
CA THR A 2 -11.80 9.15 29.92
C THR A 2 -11.61 7.90 29.07
N VAL A 3 -10.51 7.83 28.31
CA VAL A 3 -10.18 6.65 27.48
C VAL A 3 -10.07 5.38 28.34
N ALA A 4 -9.48 5.44 29.53
CA ALA A 4 -9.38 4.28 30.42
C ALA A 4 -10.76 3.79 30.91
N GLN A 5 -11.67 4.72 31.25
CA GLN A 5 -13.04 4.38 31.63
C GLN A 5 -13.80 3.74 30.47
N PHE A 6 -13.58 4.25 29.25
CA PHE A 6 -14.15 3.69 28.04
C PHE A 6 -13.65 2.26 27.79
N LEU A 7 -12.32 2.02 27.82
CA LEU A 7 -11.76 0.67 27.63
C LEU A 7 -12.29 -0.33 28.66
N TYR A 8 -12.44 0.10 29.92
CA TYR A 8 -13.05 -0.72 30.97
C TYR A 8 -14.52 -1.05 30.67
N ALA A 9 -15.31 -0.06 30.24
CA ALA A 9 -16.72 -0.24 29.91
C ALA A 9 -16.95 -1.16 28.70
N GLU A 10 -16.02 -1.17 27.73
CA GLU A 10 -16.04 -2.08 26.58
C GLU A 10 -15.46 -3.46 26.89
N GLY A 11 -14.94 -3.71 28.10
CA GLY A 11 -14.34 -4.99 28.46
C GLY A 11 -12.96 -5.24 27.82
N ILE A 12 -12.29 -4.20 27.35
CA ILE A 12 -10.97 -4.27 26.70
C ILE A 12 -9.88 -4.37 27.77
N THR A 13 -9.85 -5.48 28.49
CA THR A 13 -8.99 -5.72 29.67
C THR A 13 -7.97 -6.82 29.47
N SER A 14 -7.94 -7.43 28.29
CA SER A 14 -7.01 -8.52 27.96
C SER A 14 -6.33 -8.28 26.63
N LYS A 15 -5.24 -9.01 26.38
CA LYS A 15 -4.49 -8.89 25.13
C LYS A 15 -5.27 -9.40 23.91
N ASP A 16 -6.24 -10.27 24.11
CA ASP A 16 -7.07 -10.84 23.03
C ASP A 16 -8.18 -9.87 22.62
N GLU A 17 -8.64 -9.02 23.54
CA GLU A 17 -9.60 -7.93 23.30
C GLU A 17 -8.93 -6.63 22.81
N ALA A 18 -7.59 -6.60 22.75
CA ALA A 18 -6.85 -5.37 22.51
C ALA A 18 -7.12 -4.75 21.13
N LEU A 19 -7.46 -3.45 21.13
CA LEU A 19 -7.86 -2.69 19.94
C LEU A 19 -6.75 -1.77 19.43
N LYS A 20 -6.78 -1.48 18.13
CA LYS A 20 -5.99 -0.43 17.51
C LYS A 20 -6.55 0.95 17.87
N GLU A 21 -5.73 1.98 17.67
CA GLU A 21 -6.12 3.37 17.88
C GLU A 21 -7.38 3.76 17.08
N ASN A 22 -7.44 3.41 15.80
CA ASN A 22 -8.59 3.72 14.94
C ASN A 22 -9.87 2.96 15.38
N GLU A 23 -9.75 1.71 15.82
CA GLU A 23 -10.89 0.95 16.34
C GLU A 23 -11.44 1.59 17.64
N ILE A 24 -10.56 2.14 18.48
CA ILE A 24 -10.97 2.90 19.67
C ILE A 24 -11.66 4.22 19.27
N GLU A 25 -11.12 4.93 18.29
CA GLU A 25 -11.70 6.17 17.75
C GLU A 25 -13.11 5.96 17.20
N GLU A 26 -13.29 4.97 16.33
CA GLU A 26 -14.59 4.59 15.75
C GLU A 26 -15.64 4.28 16.84
N LEU A 27 -15.24 3.57 17.91
CA LEU A 27 -16.15 3.26 19.00
C LEU A 27 -16.49 4.48 19.88
N LEU A 28 -15.54 5.38 20.09
CA LEU A 28 -15.78 6.64 20.81
C LEU A 28 -16.77 7.51 20.04
N GLU A 29 -16.58 7.67 18.72
CA GLU A 29 -17.48 8.40 17.83
C GLU A 29 -18.89 7.79 17.84
N LYS A 30 -18.98 6.46 17.71
CA LYS A 30 -20.27 5.73 17.75
C LYS A 30 -21.03 5.96 19.05
N ARG A 31 -20.33 6.21 20.16
CA ARG A 31 -20.93 6.52 21.47
C ARG A 31 -21.12 8.01 21.72
N GLY A 32 -20.74 8.88 20.77
CA GLY A 32 -20.80 10.32 20.93
C GLY A 32 -19.88 10.83 22.05
N ILE A 33 -18.76 10.15 22.28
CA ILE A 33 -17.78 10.54 23.30
C ILE A 33 -16.70 11.40 22.64
N GLU A 34 -16.73 12.69 22.91
CA GLU A 34 -15.67 13.60 22.53
C GLU A 34 -14.56 13.62 23.58
N LEU A 35 -13.31 13.53 23.12
CA LEU A 35 -12.14 13.65 23.98
C LEU A 35 -11.65 15.10 24.02
N GLU A 36 -11.24 15.57 25.19
CA GLU A 36 -10.64 16.90 25.36
C GLU A 36 -9.28 17.02 24.65
N TYR A 37 -8.55 15.92 24.56
CA TYR A 37 -7.24 15.83 23.90
C TYR A 37 -7.28 14.74 22.83
N LYS A 38 -6.34 14.84 21.87
CA LYS A 38 -6.17 13.81 20.83
C LYS A 38 -6.04 12.42 21.46
N LEU A 39 -6.72 11.43 20.87
CA LEU A 39 -6.72 10.05 21.36
C LEU A 39 -5.30 9.51 21.54
N ARG A 40 -4.42 9.71 20.55
CA ARG A 40 -3.01 9.34 20.63
C ARG A 40 -2.31 9.85 21.88
N THR A 41 -2.49 11.14 22.19
CA THR A 41 -1.90 11.76 23.38
C THR A 41 -2.44 11.13 24.66
N CYS A 42 -3.74 10.82 24.70
CA CYS A 42 -4.34 10.12 25.83
C CYS A 42 -3.76 8.70 25.99
N LEU A 43 -3.62 7.94 24.90
CA LEU A 43 -3.08 6.58 24.90
C LEU A 43 -1.60 6.55 25.31
N ASP A 44 -0.79 7.46 24.77
CA ASP A 44 0.63 7.60 25.14
C ASP A 44 0.77 7.90 26.63
N ASN A 45 0.03 8.88 27.15
CA ASN A 45 0.05 9.21 28.58
C ASN A 45 -0.39 8.02 29.45
N LEU A 46 -1.49 7.35 29.10
CA LEU A 46 -2.00 6.19 29.85
C LEU A 46 -1.03 5.01 29.83
N ARG A 47 -0.26 4.84 28.75
CA ARG A 47 0.80 3.83 28.67
C ARG A 47 1.98 4.20 29.57
N ASP A 48 2.33 5.49 29.64
CA ASP A 48 3.46 5.99 30.42
C ASP A 48 3.19 5.94 31.94
N ILE A 49 1.92 6.06 32.37
CA ILE A 49 1.49 5.90 33.77
C ILE A 49 0.96 4.48 34.09
N PRO A 50 1.58 3.44 33.51
CA PRO A 50 1.02 2.10 33.23
C PRO A 50 -0.43 1.87 33.69
N VAL A 51 -1.39 2.49 32.99
CA VAL A 51 -2.83 2.18 33.12
C VAL A 51 -3.28 1.24 31.98
N ILE A 52 -2.66 1.38 30.80
CA ILE A 52 -2.90 0.51 29.64
C ILE A 52 -1.59 -0.12 29.18
N VAL A 53 -1.69 -1.28 28.53
CA VAL A 53 -0.59 -1.90 27.79
C VAL A 53 -0.76 -1.59 26.30
N GLY A 54 0.24 -0.96 25.71
CA GLY A 54 0.38 -0.85 24.25
C GLY A 54 1.36 -1.89 23.74
N ARG A 55 0.91 -2.79 22.85
CA ARG A 55 1.77 -3.85 22.29
C ARG A 55 1.73 -3.89 20.76
N PHE A 56 2.90 -4.12 20.16
CA PHE A 56 2.94 -4.61 18.80
C PHE A 56 2.56 -6.09 18.76
N PRO A 57 1.71 -6.52 17.81
CA PRO A 57 1.55 -7.94 17.52
C PRO A 57 2.92 -8.57 17.18
N PRO A 58 3.20 -9.82 17.62
CA PRO A 58 4.46 -10.48 17.30
C PRO A 58 4.65 -10.65 15.77
N GLY A 59 5.89 -10.93 15.36
CA GLY A 59 6.29 -11.08 13.95
C GLY A 59 6.83 -9.78 13.34
N SER A 60 6.88 -9.73 12.00
CA SER A 60 7.36 -8.54 11.27
C SER A 60 6.60 -7.27 11.69
N LYS A 61 7.31 -6.13 11.79
CA LYS A 61 6.70 -4.82 12.06
C LYS A 61 5.82 -4.34 10.90
N TYR A 62 5.96 -4.95 9.73
CA TYR A 62 5.24 -4.62 8.53
C TYR A 62 4.29 -5.73 8.11
N VAL A 63 3.18 -5.32 7.52
CA VAL A 63 2.19 -6.18 6.88
C VAL A 63 2.27 -5.92 5.38
N PRO A 64 2.64 -6.91 4.56
CA PRO A 64 2.60 -6.77 3.12
C PRO A 64 1.15 -6.85 2.65
N ILE A 65 0.74 -5.90 1.81
CA ILE A 65 -0.61 -5.78 1.27
C ILE A 65 -0.52 -5.70 -0.26
N SER A 66 -1.33 -6.49 -0.95
CA SER A 66 -1.57 -6.34 -2.39
C SER A 66 -2.71 -5.35 -2.59
N GLU A 67 -2.45 -4.23 -3.26
CA GLU A 67 -3.51 -3.26 -3.58
C GLU A 67 -4.53 -3.84 -4.57
N ARG A 68 -4.10 -4.72 -5.47
CA ARG A 68 -5.00 -5.38 -6.44
C ARG A 68 -5.99 -6.31 -5.76
N ARG A 69 -5.53 -7.11 -4.79
CA ARG A 69 -6.38 -8.08 -4.07
C ARG A 69 -7.09 -7.46 -2.87
N ASP A 70 -6.65 -6.29 -2.42
CA ASP A 70 -7.01 -5.67 -1.14
C ASP A 70 -6.81 -6.62 0.06
N GLU A 71 -5.71 -7.37 0.04
CA GLU A 71 -5.45 -8.47 0.97
C GLU A 71 -4.02 -8.49 1.50
N VAL A 72 -3.85 -9.08 2.68
CA VAL A 72 -2.55 -9.30 3.33
C VAL A 72 -1.89 -10.57 2.78
N ILE A 73 -0.65 -10.46 2.30
CA ILE A 73 0.02 -11.50 1.48
C ILE A 73 1.33 -12.01 2.07
N PHE A 74 1.39 -12.35 3.37
CA PHE A 74 2.65 -12.68 4.07
C PHE A 74 3.54 -13.71 3.35
N ASP A 75 2.95 -14.81 2.88
CA ASP A 75 3.68 -15.92 2.24
C ASP A 75 3.65 -15.85 0.71
N GLU A 76 2.96 -14.84 0.15
CA GLU A 76 2.70 -14.70 -1.28
C GLU A 76 3.32 -13.42 -1.88
N VAL A 77 4.16 -12.69 -1.13
CA VAL A 77 4.76 -11.43 -1.59
C VAL A 77 5.48 -11.61 -2.94
N GLU A 78 6.37 -12.59 -3.02
CA GLU A 78 7.18 -12.81 -4.23
C GLU A 78 6.32 -13.26 -5.42
N GLU A 79 5.32 -14.11 -5.17
CA GLU A 79 4.40 -14.58 -6.20
C GLU A 79 3.52 -13.45 -6.72
N THR A 80 3.01 -12.61 -5.82
CA THR A 80 2.18 -11.45 -6.15
C THR A 80 2.97 -10.43 -6.97
N VAL A 81 4.19 -10.09 -6.56
CA VAL A 81 5.06 -9.18 -7.34
C VAL A 81 5.35 -9.75 -8.73
N ARG A 82 5.60 -11.06 -8.84
CA ARG A 82 5.85 -11.71 -10.13
C ARG A 82 4.62 -11.65 -11.04
N HIS A 83 3.43 -11.94 -10.50
CA HIS A 83 2.17 -11.89 -11.23
C HIS A 83 1.85 -10.47 -11.69
N ASP A 84 1.91 -9.50 -10.79
CA ASP A 84 1.51 -8.12 -11.07
C ASP A 84 2.50 -7.45 -12.04
N ARG A 85 3.79 -7.80 -11.96
CA ARG A 85 4.76 -7.40 -13.01
C ARG A 85 4.45 -8.01 -14.36
N ALA A 86 4.11 -9.30 -14.43
CA ALA A 86 3.77 -9.93 -15.70
C ALA A 86 2.53 -9.29 -16.34
N ALA A 87 1.51 -8.99 -15.55
CA ALA A 87 0.32 -8.27 -16.00
C ALA A 87 0.61 -6.81 -16.43
N LEU A 88 1.57 -6.14 -15.79
CA LEU A 88 2.04 -4.82 -16.24
C LEU A 88 2.77 -4.92 -17.59
N ILE A 89 3.60 -5.95 -17.79
CA ILE A 89 4.31 -6.17 -19.07
C ILE A 89 3.30 -6.48 -20.19
N GLU A 90 2.27 -7.28 -19.91
CA GLU A 90 1.17 -7.52 -20.86
C GLU A 90 0.44 -6.21 -21.22
N HIS A 91 0.20 -5.34 -20.24
CA HIS A 91 -0.36 -4.01 -20.52
C HIS A 91 0.55 -3.16 -21.42
N ILE A 92 1.87 -3.17 -21.17
CA ILE A 92 2.83 -2.48 -22.04
C ILE A 92 2.73 -3.01 -23.47
N HIS A 93 2.71 -4.33 -23.67
CA HIS A 93 2.64 -4.94 -25.00
C HIS A 93 1.33 -4.66 -25.73
N ASP A 94 0.22 -4.60 -25.01
CA ASP A 94 -1.09 -4.28 -25.60
C ASP A 94 -1.23 -2.81 -26.01
N ASP A 95 -0.45 -1.92 -25.39
CA ASP A 95 -0.48 -0.47 -25.64
C ASP A 95 0.57 -0.03 -26.66
N ASP A 96 1.65 -0.82 -26.80
CA ASP A 96 2.58 -0.69 -27.92
C ASP A 96 1.80 -0.91 -29.25
N PRO A 97 1.89 -0.01 -30.24
CA PRO A 97 1.26 -0.21 -31.54
C PRO A 97 1.95 -1.31 -32.32
N ASP A 98 1.16 -1.95 -33.18
CA ASP A 98 1.64 -2.96 -34.10
C ASP A 98 2.64 -2.35 -35.12
N ASP A 99 3.60 -3.15 -35.58
CA ASP A 99 4.62 -2.78 -36.58
C ASP A 99 4.01 -2.17 -37.87
N GLU A 100 2.74 -2.47 -38.18
CA GLU A 100 2.01 -1.88 -39.33
C GLU A 100 1.57 -0.43 -39.09
N ASP A 101 1.26 -0.04 -37.85
CA ASP A 101 0.83 1.31 -37.47
C ASP A 101 2.01 2.27 -37.27
N GLU A 102 3.20 1.74 -36.97
CA GLU A 102 4.42 2.53 -36.77
C GLU A 102 4.89 3.25 -38.05
N LEU A 103 4.57 2.70 -39.22
CA LEU A 103 4.86 3.31 -40.53
C LEU A 103 3.93 4.48 -40.89
N LEU A 104 2.77 4.63 -40.23
CA LEU A 104 1.75 5.65 -40.56
C LEU A 104 1.78 6.88 -39.65
N LEU A 105 2.43 6.80 -38.48
CA LEU A 105 2.30 7.79 -37.40
C LEU A 105 3.56 8.67 -37.17
N THR A 106 4.49 8.72 -38.12
CA THR A 106 5.82 9.37 -37.98
C THR A 106 5.84 10.91 -37.96
N ALA A 107 4.76 11.57 -37.55
CA ALA A 107 4.69 13.01 -37.33
C ALA A 107 3.70 13.34 -36.19
N ASP A 108 4.18 13.37 -34.95
CA ASP A 108 3.48 13.89 -33.75
C ASP A 108 2.09 13.29 -33.40
N GLY A 109 1.71 12.15 -33.97
CA GLY A 109 0.34 11.62 -33.87
C GLY A 109 0.15 10.31 -33.09
N ARG A 110 1.24 9.65 -32.67
CA ARG A 110 1.17 8.47 -31.80
C ARG A 110 0.99 8.97 -30.37
N GLY A 111 -0.11 8.61 -29.72
CA GLY A 111 -0.32 8.92 -28.30
C GLY A 111 0.82 8.37 -27.45
N VAL A 112 1.05 8.96 -26.28
CA VAL A 112 2.06 8.49 -25.34
C VAL A 112 1.68 7.09 -24.88
N THR A 113 2.61 6.14 -24.99
CA THR A 113 2.40 4.75 -24.57
C THR A 113 2.77 4.55 -23.10
N VAL A 114 2.23 3.50 -22.47
CA VAL A 114 2.59 3.05 -21.13
C VAL A 114 4.09 2.80 -21.01
N ARG A 115 4.71 2.23 -22.06
CA ARG A 115 6.16 2.02 -22.13
C ARG A 115 6.92 3.33 -22.01
N GLU A 116 6.51 4.34 -22.77
CA GLU A 116 7.14 5.67 -22.79
C GLU A 116 6.98 6.39 -21.46
N VAL A 117 5.82 6.29 -20.81
CA VAL A 117 5.60 6.86 -19.46
C VAL A 117 6.56 6.26 -18.45
N ILE A 118 6.67 4.93 -18.39
CA ILE A 118 7.57 4.26 -17.44
C ILE A 118 9.04 4.59 -17.76
N ALA A 119 9.40 4.61 -19.04
CA ALA A 119 10.76 4.91 -19.48
C ALA A 119 11.18 6.34 -19.12
N ALA A 120 10.28 7.31 -19.32
CA ALA A 120 10.50 8.71 -18.99
C ALA A 120 10.66 8.93 -17.47
N ASP A 121 9.81 8.30 -16.66
CA ASP A 121 9.93 8.39 -15.19
C ASP A 121 11.22 7.76 -14.66
N ALA A 122 11.59 6.59 -15.21
CA ALA A 122 12.81 5.88 -14.81
C ALA A 122 14.11 6.41 -15.44
N ASP A 123 14.03 7.41 -16.34
CA ASP A 123 15.15 7.96 -17.12
C ASP A 123 15.95 6.87 -17.87
N ILE A 124 15.23 6.01 -18.61
CA ILE A 124 15.78 4.90 -19.42
C ILE A 124 15.20 4.88 -20.83
N ASP A 125 15.85 4.14 -21.72
CA ASP A 125 15.30 3.88 -23.06
C ASP A 125 14.03 2.98 -22.97
N PRO A 126 12.97 3.25 -23.77
CA PRO A 126 11.75 2.43 -23.80
C PRO A 126 11.97 0.94 -24.04
N GLU A 127 12.97 0.59 -24.85
CA GLU A 127 13.37 -0.80 -25.13
C GLU A 127 13.85 -1.56 -23.87
N ARG A 128 14.27 -0.81 -22.84
CA ARG A 128 14.86 -1.37 -21.62
C ARG A 128 13.86 -1.49 -20.46
N VAL A 129 12.61 -1.07 -20.65
CA VAL A 129 11.59 -1.10 -19.58
C VAL A 129 11.38 -2.50 -19.02
N GLU A 130 11.27 -3.53 -19.87
CA GLU A 130 11.09 -4.91 -19.39
C GLU A 130 12.33 -5.42 -18.63
N GLU A 131 13.54 -5.15 -19.16
CA GLU A 131 14.80 -5.49 -18.47
C GLU A 131 14.87 -4.79 -17.11
N PHE A 132 14.47 -3.51 -17.05
CA PHE A 132 14.41 -2.72 -15.84
C PHE A 132 13.46 -3.34 -14.81
N LEU A 133 12.23 -3.69 -15.20
CA LEU A 133 11.24 -4.33 -14.32
C LEU A 133 11.71 -5.70 -13.79
N HIS A 134 12.57 -6.40 -14.53
CA HIS A 134 13.10 -7.72 -14.15
C HIS A 134 14.41 -7.69 -13.37
N SER A 135 15.17 -6.59 -13.42
CA SER A 135 16.51 -6.55 -12.84
C SER A 135 16.54 -6.22 -11.35
N GLY A 136 17.66 -6.54 -10.70
CA GLY A 136 17.87 -6.31 -9.28
C GLY A 136 17.33 -7.41 -8.36
N SER A 137 17.36 -7.14 -7.06
CA SER A 137 16.87 -8.04 -6.02
C SER A 137 15.33 -8.13 -6.02
N ARG A 138 14.75 -9.05 -5.25
CA ARG A 138 13.28 -9.14 -5.09
C ARG A 138 12.66 -7.83 -4.60
N ASP A 139 13.32 -7.17 -3.65
CA ASP A 139 12.85 -5.89 -3.12
C ASP A 139 12.95 -4.78 -4.18
N THR A 140 14.04 -4.77 -4.96
CA THR A 140 14.23 -3.85 -6.09
C THR A 140 13.17 -4.05 -7.17
N GLN A 141 12.85 -5.30 -7.51
CA GLN A 141 11.81 -5.60 -8.51
C GLN A 141 10.43 -5.14 -8.04
N ARG A 142 10.14 -5.27 -6.73
CA ARG A 142 8.91 -4.74 -6.14
C ARG A 142 8.86 -3.22 -6.16
N GLU A 143 9.97 -2.55 -5.82
CA GLU A 143 10.07 -1.09 -5.86
C GLU A 143 9.80 -0.59 -7.28
N ARG A 144 10.50 -1.15 -8.28
CA ARG A 144 10.30 -0.78 -9.69
C ARG A 144 8.89 -1.04 -10.20
N LEU A 145 8.25 -2.13 -9.77
CA LEU A 145 6.84 -2.37 -10.07
C LEU A 145 5.97 -1.24 -9.49
N ASN A 146 6.18 -0.88 -8.22
CA ASN A 146 5.40 0.17 -7.58
C ASN A 146 5.64 1.54 -8.22
N ASP A 147 6.90 1.87 -8.53
CA ASP A 147 7.30 3.13 -9.17
C ASP A 147 6.70 3.24 -10.58
N ALA A 148 6.74 2.16 -11.37
CA ALA A 148 6.08 2.13 -12.68
C ALA A 148 4.56 2.32 -12.58
N ILE A 149 3.92 1.79 -11.54
CA ILE A 149 2.48 2.02 -11.30
C ILE A 149 2.23 3.48 -10.90
N ASP A 150 3.10 4.08 -10.09
CA ASP A 150 3.04 5.51 -9.76
C ASP A 150 3.13 6.38 -11.02
N ALA A 151 4.13 6.12 -11.88
CA ALA A 151 4.30 6.84 -13.15
C ALA A 151 3.05 6.79 -14.04
N ILE A 152 2.41 5.62 -14.15
CA ILE A 152 1.16 5.46 -14.92
C ILE A 152 0.00 6.23 -14.28
N LEU A 153 -0.10 6.24 -12.95
CA LEU A 153 -1.18 6.95 -12.24
C LEU A 153 -1.01 8.47 -12.28
N ASP A 154 0.22 8.95 -12.36
CA ASP A 154 0.55 10.37 -12.43
C ASP A 154 0.47 10.93 -13.87
N ALA A 155 0.44 10.05 -14.89
CA ALA A 155 0.27 10.43 -16.29
C ALA A 155 -1.22 10.58 -16.64
N ASP A 156 -1.58 11.66 -17.33
CA ASP A 156 -2.96 11.93 -17.77
C ASP A 156 -3.28 11.21 -19.09
N GLU A 157 -2.25 10.78 -19.83
CA GLU A 157 -2.34 10.27 -21.20
C GLU A 157 -2.60 8.75 -21.27
N VAL A 158 -2.36 8.01 -20.19
CA VAL A 158 -2.51 6.54 -20.12
C VAL A 158 -3.36 6.13 -18.91
N GLU A 159 -4.12 5.06 -19.03
CA GLU A 159 -4.98 4.56 -17.94
C GLU A 159 -4.39 3.30 -17.29
N LYS A 160 -4.28 3.31 -15.96
CA LYS A 160 -3.90 2.10 -15.21
C LYS A 160 -4.99 1.02 -15.30
N ARG A 161 -4.60 -0.22 -15.60
CA ARG A 161 -5.49 -1.39 -15.52
C ARG A 161 -5.62 -1.94 -14.09
N ASP A 162 -6.73 -2.63 -13.83
CA ASP A 162 -6.99 -3.32 -12.55
C ASP A 162 -6.31 -4.70 -12.44
N THR A 163 -5.64 -5.17 -13.49
CA THR A 163 -5.00 -6.51 -13.54
C THR A 163 -3.69 -6.58 -12.75
N TYR A 164 -3.13 -5.44 -12.34
CA TYR A 164 -1.95 -5.32 -11.50
C TYR A 164 -2.14 -4.23 -10.43
N GLY A 165 -1.37 -4.33 -9.34
CA GLY A 165 -1.40 -3.35 -8.27
C GLY A 165 -0.08 -3.32 -7.51
N LYS A 166 0.07 -2.32 -6.64
CA LYS A 166 1.28 -2.22 -5.83
C LYS A 166 1.29 -3.27 -4.75
N VAL A 167 2.51 -3.60 -4.33
CA VAL A 167 2.76 -4.38 -3.13
C VAL A 167 3.43 -3.48 -2.09
N VAL A 168 2.67 -3.13 -1.05
CA VAL A 168 3.06 -2.14 -0.04
C VAL A 168 3.23 -2.78 1.33
N PHE A 169 4.20 -2.27 2.10
CA PHE A 169 4.46 -2.71 3.46
C PHE A 169 3.93 -1.67 4.44
N ARG A 170 2.79 -1.94 5.06
CA ARG A 170 2.20 -1.04 6.07
C ARG A 170 2.71 -1.40 7.46
N HIS A 171 3.06 -0.40 8.27
CA HIS A 171 3.38 -0.64 9.67
C HIS A 171 2.17 -1.24 10.41
N LYS A 172 2.40 -2.28 11.21
CA LYS A 172 1.40 -2.75 12.18
C LYS A 172 1.06 -1.62 13.13
N ALA A 173 -0.21 -1.48 13.51
CA ALA A 173 -0.59 -0.57 14.58
C ALA A 173 -0.31 -1.21 15.95
N TYR A 174 -0.05 -0.37 16.95
CA TYR A 174 -0.13 -0.80 18.35
C TYR A 174 -1.55 -1.27 18.66
N ARG A 175 -1.65 -2.29 19.52
CA ARG A 175 -2.91 -2.70 20.15
C ARG A 175 -2.87 -2.35 21.63
N TYR A 176 -3.95 -1.75 22.11
CA TYR A 176 -4.10 -1.23 23.47
C TYR A 176 -5.14 -2.02 24.24
N HIS A 177 -4.83 -2.35 25.49
CA HIS A 177 -5.81 -2.86 26.46
C HIS A 177 -5.54 -2.32 27.85
N LEU A 178 -6.57 -2.27 28.68
CA LEU A 178 -6.45 -1.94 30.10
C LEU A 178 -5.65 -3.03 30.84
N ILE A 179 -4.87 -2.63 31.85
CA ILE A 179 -4.20 -3.55 32.79
C ILE A 179 -5.20 -4.18 33.75
#